data_AF-A0A448MPE7-F1
#
_entry.id   AF-A0A448MPE7-F1
#
_cell.length_a   1.000
_cell.length_b   1.000
_cell.length_c   1.000
_cell.angle_alpha   90.00
_cell.angle_beta   90.00
_cell.angle_gamma   90.00
#
_symmetry.space_group_name_H-M   'P 1'
#
loop_
_entity.id
_entity.type
_entity.pdbx_description
1 polymer ?
#
loop_
_entity_poly.entity_id
_entity_poly.type
_entity_poly.pdbx_seq_one_letter_code
_entity_poly.pdbx_strand_id
1 'polypeptide(L)'
;MGPERRTMIMTEKQKESTAYHEAGHAIVGYLVPEHDPVHKVTIIPRGRALGVTFFLPEGDQVSISQKQLESKLSTLYAGRLAEDLIYGEENISTGASNDIKVATNIARNMVTQWGFSEKLGPILYSEDEGEVFLGRSMAKRNICLMKQLMLSMKKSVQS
;
A
#
# COMPACT_ATOMS: atom_id res chain seq x y z
N MET A 1 15.32 -5.89 -7.39
CA MET A 1 14.96 -5.93 -8.83
C MET A 1 15.48 -7.22 -9.45
N GLY A 2 14.65 -7.99 -10.17
CA GLY A 2 15.07 -9.22 -10.86
C GLY A 2 15.87 -8.96 -12.16
N PRO A 3 16.34 -10.02 -12.84
CA PRO A 3 17.06 -9.87 -14.10
C PRO A 3 16.16 -9.25 -15.19
N GLU A 4 16.78 -8.46 -16.06
CA GLU A 4 16.16 -7.88 -17.25
C GLU A 4 15.71 -8.98 -18.23
N ARG A 5 14.47 -8.89 -18.74
CA ARG A 5 13.96 -9.83 -19.73
C ARG A 5 14.13 -9.28 -21.15
N ARG A 6 15.32 -9.47 -21.71
CA ARG A 6 15.68 -8.99 -23.06
C ARG A 6 14.90 -9.64 -24.21
N THR A 7 14.26 -10.79 -23.97
CA THR A 7 13.53 -11.55 -25.00
C THR A 7 12.05 -11.21 -25.11
N MET A 8 11.50 -10.40 -24.19
CA MET A 8 10.09 -10.01 -24.23
C MET A 8 9.92 -8.83 -25.19
N ILE A 9 9.23 -9.07 -26.31
CA ILE A 9 8.90 -8.03 -27.29
C ILE A 9 7.56 -7.43 -26.89
N MET A 10 7.57 -6.18 -26.44
CA MET A 10 6.37 -5.38 -26.16
C MET A 10 6.02 -4.55 -27.39
N THR A 11 4.73 -4.45 -27.71
CA THR A 11 4.26 -3.51 -28.72
C THR A 11 4.43 -2.07 -28.24
N GLU A 12 4.49 -1.10 -29.16
CA GLU A 12 4.62 0.32 -28.78
C GLU A 12 3.46 0.77 -27.88
N LYS A 13 2.23 0.31 -28.15
CA LYS A 13 1.06 0.57 -27.30
C LYS A 13 1.22 0.01 -25.87
N GLN A 14 1.82 -1.17 -25.72
CA GLN A 14 2.08 -1.76 -24.39
C GLN A 14 3.17 -1.00 -23.64
N LYS A 15 4.22 -0.55 -24.34
CA LYS A 15 5.28 0.27 -23.74
C LYS A 15 4.74 1.63 -23.30
N GLU A 16 3.90 2.25 -24.14
CA GLU A 16 3.26 3.53 -23.84
C GLU A 16 2.33 3.42 -22.61
N SER A 17 1.46 2.42 -22.59
CA SER A 17 0.59 2.15 -21.43
C SER A 17 1.41 1.92 -20.15
N THR A 18 2.49 1.14 -20.23
CA THR A 18 3.43 0.93 -19.11
C THR A 18 4.10 2.24 -18.70
N ALA A 19 4.47 3.10 -19.65
CA ALA A 19 5.08 4.39 -19.35
C ALA A 19 4.13 5.31 -18.58
N TYR A 20 2.85 5.39 -18.97
CA TYR A 20 1.86 6.16 -18.21
C TYR A 20 1.62 5.58 -16.82
N HIS A 21 1.58 4.25 -16.70
CA HIS A 21 1.44 3.58 -15.41
C HIS A 21 2.58 3.94 -14.45
N GLU A 22 3.82 3.78 -14.89
CA GLU A 22 5.00 4.10 -14.08
C GLU A 22 5.12 5.62 -13.82
N ALA A 23 4.74 6.46 -14.79
CA ALA A 23 4.67 7.90 -14.59
C ALA A 23 3.67 8.28 -13.50
N GLY A 24 2.52 7.59 -13.43
CA GLY A 24 1.54 7.76 -12.35
C GLY A 24 2.16 7.53 -10.98
N HIS A 25 2.83 6.39 -10.79
CA HIS A 25 3.54 6.11 -9.54
C HIS A 25 4.59 7.17 -9.21
N ALA A 26 5.40 7.59 -10.19
CA ALA A 26 6.46 8.56 -9.98
C ALA A 26 5.94 9.94 -9.60
N ILE A 27 4.90 10.44 -10.31
CA ILE A 27 4.32 11.77 -10.07
C ILE A 27 3.67 11.81 -8.69
N VAL A 28 2.81 10.83 -8.38
CA VAL A 28 2.12 10.82 -7.09
C VAL A 28 3.12 10.62 -5.96
N GLY A 29 4.08 9.70 -6.10
CA GLY A 29 5.13 9.47 -5.11
C GLY A 29 6.01 10.70 -4.84
N TYR A 30 6.17 11.59 -5.82
CA TYR A 30 6.87 12.87 -5.65
C TYR A 30 6.01 13.95 -4.97
N LEU A 31 4.69 13.96 -5.20
CA LEU A 31 3.79 14.99 -4.69
C LEU A 31 3.28 14.73 -3.28
N VAL A 32 3.19 13.46 -2.86
CA VAL A 32 2.69 13.11 -1.53
C VAL A 32 3.72 13.49 -0.45
N PRO A 33 3.26 13.92 0.74
CA PRO A 33 4.11 14.58 1.72
C PRO A 33 5.09 13.65 2.47
N GLU A 34 4.81 12.36 2.59
CA GLU A 34 5.62 11.42 3.39
C GLU A 34 5.83 10.10 2.62
N HIS A 35 6.50 10.17 1.49
CA HIS A 35 6.84 9.00 0.70
C HIS A 35 8.33 8.95 0.42
N ASP A 36 8.84 7.72 0.31
CA ASP A 36 10.22 7.50 -0.08
C ASP A 36 10.49 8.15 -1.45
N PRO A 37 11.65 8.81 -1.64
CA PRO A 37 11.95 9.48 -2.90
C PRO A 37 12.08 8.49 -4.06
N VAL A 38 11.67 8.94 -5.24
CA VAL A 38 11.83 8.18 -6.49
C VAL A 38 13.32 8.07 -6.80
N HIS A 39 13.84 6.84 -6.82
CA HIS A 39 15.24 6.58 -7.15
C HIS A 39 15.41 6.21 -8.63
N LYS A 40 14.49 5.41 -9.18
CA LYS A 40 14.57 4.96 -10.57
C LYS A 40 13.22 4.60 -11.14
N VAL A 41 12.93 5.08 -12.34
CA VAL A 41 11.75 4.69 -13.13
C VAL A 41 12.21 3.96 -14.38
N THR A 42 11.58 2.83 -14.72
CA THR A 42 11.90 2.11 -15.95
C THR A 42 10.67 1.41 -16.51
N ILE A 43 10.54 1.43 -17.84
CA ILE A 43 9.54 0.67 -18.61
C ILE A 43 10.12 -0.62 -19.20
N ILE A 44 11.32 -1.01 -18.74
CA ILE A 44 12.01 -2.20 -19.21
C ILE A 44 11.53 -3.38 -18.36
N PRO A 45 11.01 -4.46 -18.97
CA PRO A 45 10.46 -5.59 -18.24
C PRO A 45 11.54 -6.27 -17.39
N ARG A 46 11.26 -6.42 -16.09
CA ARG A 46 12.13 -7.11 -15.12
C ARG A 46 11.33 -8.13 -14.33
N GLY A 47 11.77 -9.38 -14.34
CA GLY A 47 11.06 -10.46 -13.65
C GLY A 47 9.59 -10.60 -14.09
N ARG A 48 8.65 -10.34 -13.18
CA ARG A 48 7.20 -10.40 -13.43
C ARG A 48 6.56 -9.04 -13.78
N ALA A 49 7.31 -7.95 -13.68
CA ALA A 49 6.81 -6.60 -13.93
C ALA A 49 7.25 -6.09 -15.31
N LEU A 50 6.36 -5.36 -15.99
CA LEU A 50 6.62 -4.76 -17.32
C LEU A 50 7.36 -3.42 -17.20
N GLY A 51 7.10 -2.67 -16.15
CA GLY A 51 7.83 -1.51 -15.69
C GLY A 51 8.01 -1.57 -14.18
N VAL A 52 8.88 -0.72 -13.63
CA VAL A 52 9.03 -0.55 -12.18
C VAL A 52 9.43 0.89 -11.86
N THR A 53 8.66 1.48 -10.95
CA THR A 53 9.03 2.68 -10.20
C THR A 53 9.62 2.26 -8.87
N PHE A 54 10.89 2.56 -8.68
CA PHE A 54 11.66 2.18 -7.51
C PHE A 54 11.86 3.38 -6.60
N PHE A 55 11.43 3.20 -5.35
CA PHE A 55 11.60 4.16 -4.28
C PHE A 55 12.67 3.67 -3.31
N LEU A 56 13.51 4.59 -2.83
CA LEU A 56 14.60 4.26 -1.92
C LEU A 56 14.43 5.06 -0.61
N PRO A 57 14.21 4.39 0.54
CA PRO A 57 14.19 5.07 1.83
C PRO A 57 15.53 5.75 2.12
N GLU A 58 15.49 6.94 2.71
CA GLU A 58 16.71 7.70 3.09
C GLU A 58 17.42 7.11 4.33
N GLY A 59 16.75 6.23 5.07
CA GLY A 59 17.30 5.55 6.24
C GLY A 59 16.47 4.35 6.66
N ASP A 60 16.93 3.67 7.70
CA ASP A 60 16.25 2.49 8.24
C ASP A 60 14.93 2.90 8.92
N GLN A 61 13.82 2.45 8.34
CA GLN A 61 12.49 2.66 8.92
C GLN A 61 12.17 1.53 9.90
N VAL A 62 12.22 1.85 11.21
CA VAL A 62 11.82 0.93 12.29
C VAL A 62 10.30 0.97 12.52
N SER A 63 9.67 2.12 12.29
CA SER A 63 8.23 2.32 12.41
C SER A 63 7.71 3.21 11.29
N ILE A 64 6.45 3.02 10.91
CA ILE A 64 5.79 3.76 9.82
C ILE A 64 4.58 4.49 10.38
N SER A 65 4.48 5.78 10.11
CA SER A 65 3.35 6.62 10.52
C SER A 65 2.12 6.40 9.63
N GLN A 66 0.94 6.78 10.13
CA GLN A 66 -0.30 6.76 9.33
C GLN A 66 -0.16 7.55 8.02
N LYS A 67 0.45 8.75 8.09
CA LYS A 67 0.64 9.64 6.94
C LYS A 67 1.55 9.02 5.86
N GLN A 68 2.57 8.27 6.28
CA GLN A 68 3.42 7.49 5.35
C GLN A 68 2.65 6.34 4.71
N LEU A 69 1.82 5.62 5.48
CA LEU A 69 0.99 4.54 4.94
C LEU A 69 -0.06 5.06 3.95
N GLU A 70 -0.68 6.20 4.25
CA GLU A 70 -1.60 6.88 3.34
C GLU A 70 -0.89 7.32 2.06
N SER A 71 0.30 7.93 2.18
CA SER A 71 1.12 8.30 1.03
C SER A 71 1.48 7.08 0.17
N LYS A 72 1.82 5.95 0.80
CA LYS A 72 2.11 4.69 0.11
C LYS A 72 0.88 4.11 -0.59
N LEU A 73 -0.30 4.16 0.04
CA LEU A 73 -1.56 3.78 -0.58
C LEU A 73 -1.87 4.64 -1.81
N SER A 74 -1.70 5.97 -1.72
CA SER A 74 -1.89 6.88 -2.84
C SER A 74 -0.98 6.52 -4.02
N THR A 75 0.31 6.29 -3.76
CA THR A 75 1.25 5.88 -4.81
C THR A 75 0.86 4.56 -5.46
N LEU A 76 0.42 3.56 -4.69
CA LEU A 76 0.03 2.24 -5.23
C LEU A 76 -1.16 2.33 -6.19
N TYR A 77 -2.12 3.21 -5.95
CA TYR A 77 -3.25 3.40 -6.87
C TYR A 77 -2.95 4.32 -8.05
N ALA A 78 -1.84 5.06 -8.02
CA ALA A 78 -1.53 6.07 -9.01
C ALA A 78 -1.34 5.52 -10.43
N GLY A 79 -0.72 4.35 -10.58
CA GLY A 79 -0.52 3.73 -11.90
C GLY A 79 -1.85 3.40 -12.58
N ARG A 80 -2.80 2.79 -11.85
CA ARG A 80 -4.15 2.54 -12.35
C ARG A 80 -4.90 3.83 -12.66
N LEU A 81 -4.80 4.84 -11.80
CA LEU A 81 -5.45 6.13 -12.01
C LEU A 81 -4.91 6.83 -13.27
N ALA A 82 -3.61 6.75 -13.53
CA ALA A 82 -2.99 7.30 -14.73
C ALA A 82 -3.54 6.62 -16.00
N GLU A 83 -3.71 5.30 -15.99
CA GLU A 83 -4.33 4.58 -17.12
C GLU A 83 -5.78 5.01 -17.33
N ASP A 84 -6.57 5.11 -16.26
CA ASP A 84 -7.97 5.54 -16.32
C ASP A 84 -8.11 6.95 -16.91
N LEU A 85 -7.26 7.88 -16.49
CA LEU A 85 -7.28 9.26 -17.00
C LEU A 85 -6.92 9.37 -18.49
N ILE A 86 -6.04 8.51 -19.00
CA ILE A 86 -5.56 8.58 -20.38
C ILE A 86 -6.41 7.74 -21.34
N TYR A 87 -6.81 6.55 -20.91
CA TYR A 87 -7.47 5.55 -21.77
C TYR A 87 -8.95 5.33 -21.43
N GLY A 88 -9.43 5.82 -20.28
CA GLY A 88 -10.78 5.61 -19.78
C GLY A 88 -10.99 4.25 -19.12
N GLU A 89 -12.08 4.14 -18.35
CA GLU A 89 -12.37 3.01 -17.46
C GLU A 89 -12.41 1.65 -18.20
N GLU A 90 -12.93 1.63 -19.43
CA GLU A 90 -13.03 0.41 -20.24
C GLU A 90 -11.67 -0.14 -20.70
N ASN A 91 -10.62 0.69 -20.68
CA ASN A 91 -9.28 0.34 -21.19
C ASN A 91 -8.23 0.20 -20.09
N ILE A 92 -8.64 0.18 -18.81
CA ILE A 92 -7.72 -0.05 -17.69
C ILE A 92 -7.11 -1.46 -17.79
N SER A 93 -5.80 -1.54 -17.61
CA SER A 93 -5.06 -2.80 -17.74
C SER A 93 -5.14 -3.67 -16.48
N THR A 94 -4.79 -4.95 -16.62
CA THR A 94 -4.62 -5.87 -15.50
C THR A 94 -3.25 -5.72 -14.80
N GLY A 95 -2.40 -4.80 -15.27
CA GLY A 95 -1.05 -4.55 -14.74
C GLY A 95 -1.06 -4.11 -13.27
N ALA A 96 -2.08 -3.36 -12.85
CA ALA A 96 -2.24 -2.85 -11.49
C ALA A 96 -2.60 -3.92 -10.42
N SER A 97 -2.75 -5.19 -10.81
CA SER A 97 -3.25 -6.25 -9.92
C SER A 97 -2.37 -6.45 -8.68
N ASN A 98 -1.05 -6.34 -8.82
CA ASN A 98 -0.12 -6.43 -7.69
C ASN A 98 -0.25 -5.23 -6.75
N ASP A 99 -0.37 -4.02 -7.30
CA ASP A 99 -0.45 -2.79 -6.51
C ASP A 99 -1.74 -2.76 -5.70
N ILE A 100 -2.86 -3.18 -6.30
CA ILE A 100 -4.14 -3.35 -5.60
C ILE A 100 -4.01 -4.37 -4.46
N LYS A 101 -3.33 -5.50 -4.69
CA LYS A 101 -3.13 -6.51 -3.65
C LYS A 101 -2.32 -5.96 -2.47
N VAL A 102 -1.21 -5.27 -2.74
CA VAL A 102 -0.38 -4.65 -1.70
C VAL A 102 -1.16 -3.56 -0.96
N ALA A 103 -1.85 -2.68 -1.69
CA ALA A 103 -2.66 -1.61 -1.11
C ALA A 103 -3.78 -2.16 -0.21
N THR A 104 -4.47 -3.20 -0.66
CA THR A 104 -5.53 -3.87 0.11
C THR A 104 -4.99 -4.44 1.43
N ASN A 105 -3.80 -5.05 1.40
CA ASN A 105 -3.18 -5.58 2.61
C ASN A 105 -2.77 -4.47 3.58
N ILE A 106 -2.19 -3.37 3.08
CA ILE A 106 -1.85 -2.20 3.90
C ILE A 106 -3.12 -1.63 4.54
N ALA A 107 -4.16 -1.37 3.75
CA ALA A 107 -5.41 -0.82 4.25
C ALA A 107 -6.08 -1.72 5.28
N ARG A 108 -6.04 -3.05 5.08
CA ARG A 108 -6.52 -4.02 6.06
C ARG A 108 -5.73 -3.89 7.37
N ASN A 109 -4.40 -3.91 7.31
CA ASN A 109 -3.56 -3.84 8.51
C ASN A 109 -3.68 -2.50 9.24
N MET A 110 -3.86 -1.39 8.51
CA MET A 110 -4.16 -0.08 9.12
C MET A 110 -5.38 -0.14 10.03
N VAL A 111 -6.41 -0.87 9.62
CA VAL A 111 -7.66 -0.97 10.36
C VAL A 111 -7.62 -2.06 11.43
N THR A 112 -7.08 -3.24 11.12
CA THR A 112 -7.19 -4.43 11.98
C THR A 112 -6.00 -4.64 12.91
N GLN A 113 -4.82 -4.15 12.56
CA GLN A 113 -3.60 -4.40 13.33
C GLN A 113 -3.04 -3.13 13.97
N TRP A 114 -2.99 -2.03 13.22
CA TRP A 114 -2.35 -0.78 13.67
C TRP A 114 -3.32 0.22 14.28
N GLY A 115 -4.63 -0.02 14.15
CA GLY A 115 -5.62 0.74 14.92
C GLY A 115 -5.89 2.16 14.43
N PHE A 116 -5.64 2.45 13.15
CA PHE A 116 -5.86 3.77 12.54
C PHE A 116 -7.33 4.06 12.21
N SER A 117 -8.26 3.15 12.51
CA SER A 117 -9.69 3.40 12.34
C SER A 117 -10.30 4.03 13.59
N GLU A 118 -10.84 5.23 13.49
CA GLU A 118 -11.53 5.89 14.61
C GLU A 118 -12.74 5.10 15.13
N LYS A 119 -13.49 4.46 14.21
CA LYS A 119 -14.70 3.70 14.56
C LYS A 119 -14.38 2.47 15.40
N LEU A 120 -13.36 1.72 14.98
CA LEU A 120 -12.93 0.52 15.68
C LEU A 120 -12.10 0.87 16.93
N GLY A 121 -11.19 1.83 16.79
CA GLY A 121 -10.22 2.23 17.79
C GLY A 121 -8.93 1.39 17.70
N PRO A 122 -7.92 1.71 18.52
CA PRO A 122 -6.60 1.10 18.45
C PRO A 122 -6.55 -0.27 19.15
N ILE A 123 -7.29 -1.22 18.61
CA ILE A 123 -7.39 -2.58 19.14
C ILE A 123 -6.93 -3.55 18.05
N LEU A 124 -6.20 -4.58 18.46
CA LEU A 124 -5.78 -5.66 17.57
C LEU A 124 -6.98 -6.58 17.28
N TYR A 125 -7.45 -6.58 16.04
CA TYR A 125 -8.58 -7.39 15.56
C TYR A 125 -8.15 -8.63 14.76
N SER A 126 -6.91 -8.64 14.26
CA SER A 126 -6.35 -9.76 13.51
C SER A 126 -5.05 -10.20 14.16
N GLU A 127 -4.96 -11.47 14.51
CA GLU A 127 -3.68 -12.13 14.74
C GLU A 127 -3.04 -12.41 13.36
N ASP A 128 -1.72 -12.50 13.31
CA ASP A 128 -0.98 -12.75 12.07
C ASP A 128 -1.51 -14.01 11.37
N GLU A 129 -1.60 -13.99 10.03
CA GLU A 129 -2.06 -15.13 9.21
C GLU A 129 -1.19 -16.40 9.34
N GLY A 130 -0.14 -16.37 10.19
CA GLY A 130 0.78 -17.49 10.44
C GLY A 130 0.35 -18.48 11.53
N GLU A 131 -0.54 -18.11 12.47
CA GLU A 131 -1.00 -19.02 13.51
C GLU A 131 -2.48 -19.39 13.33
N VAL A 132 -2.72 -20.51 12.65
CA VAL A 132 -4.01 -21.20 12.69
C VAL A 132 -4.18 -21.81 14.09
N PHE A 133 -4.80 -21.08 15.03
CA PHE A 133 -5.22 -21.69 16.29
C PHE A 133 -6.64 -21.27 16.71
N LEU A 134 -7.40 -22.27 17.19
CA LEU A 134 -8.83 -22.23 17.45
C LEU A 134 -9.20 -21.20 18.52
N GLY A 135 -9.80 -20.05 18.15
CA GLY A 135 -10.17 -19.06 19.17
C GLY A 135 -11.17 -17.98 18.83
N ARG A 136 -11.89 -18.06 17.70
CA ARG A 136 -12.76 -16.95 17.18
C ARG A 136 -13.83 -16.44 18.16
N SER A 137 -14.16 -17.15 19.24
CA SER A 137 -15.18 -16.73 20.22
C SER A 137 -14.63 -15.93 21.42
N MET A 138 -13.34 -16.00 21.76
CA MET A 138 -12.77 -15.27 22.91
C MET A 138 -12.33 -13.84 22.60
N ALA A 139 -11.90 -13.57 21.35
CA ALA A 139 -11.41 -12.24 20.95
C ALA A 139 -12.45 -11.12 21.14
N LYS A 140 -13.74 -11.40 20.90
CA LYS A 140 -14.83 -10.40 20.99
C LYS A 140 -15.05 -9.82 22.39
N ARG A 141 -14.82 -10.60 23.46
CA ARG A 141 -14.98 -10.12 24.86
C ARG A 141 -13.79 -9.25 25.30
N ASN A 142 -12.57 -9.60 24.89
CA ASN A 142 -11.36 -8.85 25.26
C ASN A 142 -11.31 -7.46 24.61
N ILE A 143 -11.81 -7.33 23.37
CA ILE A 143 -11.88 -6.06 22.63
C ILE A 143 -12.71 -5.01 23.40
N CYS A 144 -13.82 -5.40 24.04
CA CYS A 144 -14.67 -4.48 24.80
C CYS A 144 -13.95 -3.93 26.04
N LEU A 145 -13.25 -4.79 26.78
CA LEU A 145 -12.51 -4.41 27.99
C LEU A 145 -11.34 -3.47 27.67
N MET A 146 -10.58 -3.74 26.60
CA MET A 146 -9.46 -2.89 26.20
C MET A 146 -9.90 -1.49 25.75
N LYS A 147 -11.04 -1.37 25.07
CA LYS A 147 -11.59 -0.06 24.68
C LYS A 147 -11.91 0.81 25.90
N GLN A 148 -12.48 0.20 26.94
CA GLN A 148 -12.80 0.87 28.20
C GLN A 148 -11.52 1.35 28.93
N LEU A 149 -10.50 0.48 29.01
CA LEU A 149 -9.20 0.79 29.64
C LEU A 149 -8.47 1.93 28.92
N MET A 150 -8.39 1.90 27.59
CA MET A 150 -7.71 2.97 26.84
C MET A 150 -8.41 4.32 26.95
N LEU A 151 -9.74 4.33 27.00
CA LEU A 151 -10.50 5.57 27.21
C LEU A 151 -10.22 6.16 28.61
N SER A 152 -10.05 5.30 29.62
CA SER A 152 -9.64 5.71 30.96
C SER A 152 -8.22 6.29 30.98
N MET A 153 -7.27 5.66 30.27
CA MET A 153 -5.89 6.14 30.20
C MET A 153 -5.75 7.49 29.48
N LYS A 154 -6.53 7.73 28.41
CA LYS A 154 -6.51 9.04 27.74
C LYS A 154 -6.98 10.17 28.66
N LYS A 155 -7.97 9.90 29.52
CA LYS A 155 -8.48 10.88 30.49
C LYS A 155 -7.46 11.18 31.59
N SER A 156 -6.67 10.20 32.02
CA SER A 156 -5.65 10.40 33.07
C SER A 156 -4.36 11.06 32.59
N VAL A 157 -4.10 11.08 31.27
CA VAL A 157 -2.91 11.74 30.69
C VAL A 157 -3.17 13.22 30.36
N GLN A 158 -4.44 13.63 30.31
CA GLN A 158 -4.86 15.02 30.05
C GLN A 158 -5.17 15.82 31.32
N SER A 159 -4.97 15.24 32.50
CA SER A 159 -5.09 15.87 33.84
C SER A 159 -3.72 16.08 34.46
#